data_AF-A0A349DV01-F1
#
_entry.id   AF-A0A349DV01-F1
#
_cell.length_a   1.000
_cell.length_b   1.000
_cell.length_c   1.000
_cell.angle_alpha   90.00
_cell.angle_beta   90.00
_cell.angle_gamma   90.00
#
_symmetry.space_group_name_H-M   'P 1'
#
loop_
_entity.id
_entity.type
_entity.pdbx_description
1 polymer ?
#
loop_
_entity_poly.entity_id
_entity_poly.type
_entity_poly.pdbx_seq_one_letter_code
_entity_poly.pdbx_strand_id
1 'polypeptide(L)'
;MTFVFIFYMATNIVPANVDQFKIEAQNPDDKTDTIILDFNREKTGKWKVAPRHKSDDVMFFKFDDNANFTMQDGLKGQEKTYPLLQKMSIEKNHKKWKKVTSVTFKNTEKDKKGLKSLIFDIQKSGKSQRTITVDSDKSTDVGALPTMTVIWE
;
A
#
# COMPACT_ATOMS: atom_id res chain seq x y z
N MET A 1 6.63 7.94 -0.69
CA MET A 1 5.71 8.00 0.48
C MET A 1 4.38 7.32 0.16
N THR A 2 3.76 7.60 -0.99
CA THR A 2 2.49 6.96 -1.47
C THR A 2 2.49 5.43 -1.39
N PHE A 3 3.62 4.81 -1.73
CA PHE A 3 3.82 3.37 -1.68
C PHE A 3 3.53 2.75 -0.29
N VAL A 4 3.83 3.47 0.80
CA VAL A 4 3.57 3.01 2.17
C VAL A 4 2.06 2.90 2.45
N PHE A 5 1.25 3.83 1.94
CA PHE A 5 -0.20 3.81 2.11
C PHE A 5 -0.84 2.64 1.37
N ILE A 6 -0.35 2.39 0.15
CA ILE A 6 -0.78 1.26 -0.67
C ILE A 6 -0.48 -0.04 0.03
N PHE A 7 0.75 -0.18 0.53
CA PHE A 7 1.16 -1.38 1.25
C PHE A 7 0.38 -1.57 2.55
N TYR A 8 0.13 -0.49 3.30
CA TYR A 8 -0.74 -0.52 4.48
C TYR A 8 -2.13 -1.04 4.12
N MET A 9 -2.77 -0.50 3.06
CA MET A 9 -4.08 -0.96 2.63
C MET A 9 -4.04 -2.42 2.15
N ALA A 10 -3.09 -2.80 1.29
CA ALA A 10 -2.99 -4.14 0.74
C ALA A 10 -2.85 -5.21 1.83
N THR A 11 -1.92 -5.02 2.77
CA THR A 11 -1.69 -5.95 3.89
C THR A 11 -2.88 -6.08 4.85
N ASN A 12 -3.73 -5.07 4.92
CA ASN A 12 -4.95 -5.11 5.71
C ASN A 12 -6.17 -5.64 4.95
N ILE A 13 -6.21 -5.47 3.62
CA ILE A 13 -7.26 -6.00 2.73
C ILE A 13 -7.12 -7.51 2.57
N VAL A 14 -5.87 -7.97 2.38
CA VAL A 14 -5.53 -9.39 2.20
C VAL A 14 -5.84 -10.16 3.49
N PRO A 15 -6.56 -11.29 3.42
CA PRO A 15 -6.86 -12.11 4.59
C PRO A 15 -5.59 -12.56 5.34
N ALA A 16 -5.67 -12.66 6.67
CA ALA A 16 -4.50 -12.94 7.50
C ALA A 16 -3.82 -14.30 7.19
N ASN A 17 -4.59 -15.27 6.71
CA ASN A 17 -4.12 -16.62 6.35
C ASN A 17 -3.48 -16.72 4.96
N VAL A 18 -3.39 -15.60 4.24
CA VAL A 18 -2.75 -15.53 2.93
C VAL A 18 -1.31 -15.07 3.13
N ASP A 19 -0.38 -15.87 2.63
CA ASP A 19 1.05 -15.57 2.69
C ASP A 19 1.62 -15.12 1.33
N GLN A 20 0.79 -15.09 0.29
CA GLN A 20 1.19 -14.65 -1.05
C GLN A 20 0.10 -13.78 -1.69
N PHE A 21 0.50 -12.63 -2.22
CA PHE A 21 -0.38 -11.79 -3.03
C PHE A 21 0.46 -10.99 -4.03
N LYS A 22 -0.18 -10.34 -4.98
CA LYS A 22 0.47 -9.41 -5.91
C LYS A 22 -0.27 -8.08 -5.97
N ILE A 23 0.48 -7.04 -6.32
CA ILE A 23 -0.08 -5.73 -6.69
C ILE A 23 0.28 -5.48 -8.15
N GLU A 24 -0.73 -5.24 -8.96
CA GLU A 24 -0.58 -4.78 -10.34
C GLU A 24 -0.87 -3.28 -10.37
N ALA A 25 0.08 -2.46 -10.79
CA ALA A 25 -0.06 -1.02 -10.93
C ALA A 25 0.03 -0.66 -12.41
N GLN A 26 -1.04 -0.08 -12.95
CA GLN A 26 -1.08 0.35 -14.35
C GLN A 26 -0.59 1.78 -14.45
N ASN A 27 0.41 2.03 -15.29
CA ASN A 27 0.95 3.37 -15.49
C ASN A 27 -0.17 4.30 -16.04
N PRO A 28 -0.42 5.45 -15.39
CA PRO A 28 -1.48 6.36 -15.82
C PRO A 28 -1.23 6.95 -17.22
N ASP A 29 0.04 7.10 -17.62
CA ASP A 29 0.43 7.67 -18.91
C ASP A 29 0.51 6.61 -20.03
N ASP A 30 0.77 5.35 -19.67
CA ASP A 30 0.82 4.22 -20.61
C ASP A 30 0.09 2.99 -20.04
N LYS A 31 -1.14 2.77 -20.49
CA LYS A 31 -1.96 1.63 -20.04
C LYS A 31 -1.40 0.27 -20.43
N THR A 32 -0.43 0.20 -21.34
CA THR A 32 0.23 -1.06 -21.71
C THR A 32 1.36 -1.44 -20.76
N ASP A 33 1.87 -0.46 -20.00
CA ASP A 33 2.89 -0.67 -18.97
C ASP A 33 2.24 -1.01 -17.62
N THR A 34 2.41 -2.25 -17.19
CA THR A 34 1.90 -2.76 -15.92
C THR A 34 3.06 -3.23 -15.05
N ILE A 35 3.26 -2.53 -13.94
CA ILE A 35 4.22 -2.93 -12.92
C ILE A 35 3.55 -3.98 -12.02
N ILE A 36 4.14 -5.16 -11.95
CA ILE A 36 3.69 -6.23 -11.05
C ILE A 36 4.70 -6.41 -9.94
N LEU A 37 4.22 -6.30 -8.70
CA LEU A 37 4.97 -6.54 -7.47
C LEU A 37 4.43 -7.79 -6.80
N ASP A 38 5.29 -8.79 -6.62
CA ASP A 38 4.95 -10.04 -5.94
C ASP A 38 5.33 -9.94 -4.46
N PHE A 39 4.40 -10.29 -3.57
CA PHE A 39 4.54 -10.22 -2.12
C PHE A 39 4.47 -11.62 -1.53
N ASN A 40 5.51 -11.99 -0.78
CA ASN A 40 5.63 -13.29 -0.12
C ASN A 40 5.94 -13.08 1.36
N ARG A 41 5.10 -13.60 2.26
CA ARG A 41 5.33 -13.48 3.70
C ARG A 41 6.38 -14.49 4.14
N GLU A 42 7.41 -13.98 4.81
CA GLU A 42 8.43 -14.80 5.45
C GLU A 42 7.97 -15.30 6.81
N LYS A 43 8.62 -16.35 7.33
CA LYS A 43 8.36 -16.89 8.68
C LYS A 43 8.55 -15.86 9.80
N THR A 44 9.29 -14.78 9.53
CA THR A 44 9.53 -13.65 10.45
C THR A 44 8.36 -12.64 10.49
N GLY A 45 7.34 -12.84 9.65
CA GLY A 45 6.22 -11.92 9.46
C GLY A 45 6.55 -10.74 8.53
N LYS A 46 7.78 -10.65 7.99
CA LYS A 46 8.13 -9.68 6.97
C LYS A 46 7.53 -10.09 5.62
N TRP A 47 7.16 -9.11 4.80
CA TRP A 47 6.83 -9.32 3.41
C TRP A 47 8.06 -9.11 2.55
N LYS A 48 8.51 -10.15 1.86
CA LYS A 48 9.47 -10.03 0.77
C LYS A 48 8.72 -9.57 -0.47
N VAL A 49 9.17 -8.48 -1.06
CA VAL A 49 8.56 -7.82 -2.21
C VAL A 49 9.55 -7.79 -3.35
N ALA A 50 9.14 -8.28 -4.51
CA ALA A 50 9.99 -8.31 -5.70
C ALA A 50 9.19 -7.83 -6.93
N PRO A 51 9.73 -6.90 -7.73
CA PRO A 51 9.21 -6.64 -9.06
C PRO A 51 9.33 -7.88 -9.92
N ARG A 52 8.25 -8.24 -10.63
CA ARG A 52 8.23 -9.44 -11.47
C ARG A 52 9.24 -9.39 -12.62
N HIS A 53 9.51 -8.19 -13.15
CA HIS A 53 10.49 -7.98 -14.22
C HIS A 53 11.94 -7.97 -13.73
N LYS A 54 12.18 -7.95 -12.41
CA LYS A 54 13.50 -7.86 -11.80
C LYS A 54 13.50 -8.49 -10.41
N SER A 55 13.45 -9.83 -10.38
CA SER A 55 13.23 -10.60 -9.15
C SER A 55 14.38 -10.55 -8.13
N ASP A 56 15.56 -10.08 -8.54
CA ASP A 56 16.73 -9.84 -7.69
C ASP A 56 16.63 -8.52 -6.90
N ASP A 57 15.77 -7.60 -7.34
CA ASP A 57 15.52 -6.31 -6.69
C ASP A 57 14.49 -6.46 -5.57
N VAL A 58 14.92 -7.08 -4.48
CA VAL A 58 14.04 -7.44 -3.37
C VAL A 58 14.01 -6.35 -2.31
N MET A 59 12.82 -6.05 -1.81
CA MET A 59 12.63 -5.24 -0.61
C MET A 59 11.92 -6.06 0.46
N PHE A 60 12.18 -5.75 1.74
CA PHE A 60 11.45 -6.35 2.85
C PHE A 60 10.67 -5.28 3.59
N PHE A 61 9.39 -5.57 3.82
CA PHE A 61 8.49 -4.66 4.50
C PHE A 61 7.82 -5.31 5.69
N LYS A 62 7.59 -4.54 6.74
CA LYS A 62 6.82 -4.98 7.90
C LYS A 62 6.09 -3.80 8.53
N PHE A 63 4.87 -4.04 8.99
CA PHE A 63 4.22 -3.19 9.98
C PHE A 63 4.29 -3.88 11.34
N ASP A 64 4.65 -3.15 12.38
CA ASP A 64 4.50 -3.61 13.75
C ASP A 64 3.09 -3.31 14.30
N ASP A 65 2.83 -3.67 15.56
CA ASP A 65 1.53 -3.47 16.21
C ASP A 65 1.17 -1.98 16.39
N ASN A 66 2.16 -1.09 16.35
CA ASN A 66 1.99 0.36 16.39
C ASN A 66 1.90 0.97 14.97
N ALA A 67 1.82 0.12 13.94
CA ALA A 67 1.88 0.46 12.53
C ALA A 67 3.10 1.31 12.15
N ASN A 68 4.25 1.10 12.82
CA ASN A 68 5.52 1.55 12.29
C ASN A 68 5.86 0.71 11.06
N PHE A 69 6.14 1.38 9.94
CA PHE A 69 6.57 0.75 8.71
C PHE A 69 8.08 0.58 8.72
N THR A 70 8.56 -0.65 8.77
CA THR A 70 9.98 -0.97 8.58
C THR A 70 10.22 -1.45 7.14
N MET A 71 11.21 -0.86 6.50
CA MET A 71 11.65 -1.21 5.15
C MET A 71 13.14 -1.55 5.14
N GLN A 72 13.50 -2.59 4.40
CA GLN A 72 14.88 -2.99 4.12
C GLN A 72 15.06 -3.15 2.61
N ASP A 73 16.10 -2.52 2.06
CA ASP A 73 16.42 -2.59 0.64
C ASP A 73 17.47 -3.68 0.38
N GLY A 74 17.09 -4.76 -0.29
CA GLY A 74 17.95 -5.92 -0.50
C GLY A 74 18.28 -6.70 0.78
N LEU A 75 19.04 -7.78 0.61
CA LEU A 75 19.41 -8.69 1.71
C LEU A 75 20.38 -8.07 2.73
N LYS A 76 21.15 -7.06 2.31
CA LYS A 76 22.18 -6.40 3.14
C LYS A 76 21.87 -4.93 3.45
N GLY A 77 20.71 -4.43 3.02
CA GLY A 77 20.32 -3.05 3.30
C GLY A 77 20.10 -2.80 4.78
N GLN A 78 20.25 -1.54 5.17
CA GLN A 78 19.85 -1.09 6.50
C GLN A 78 18.34 -0.97 6.58
N GLU A 79 17.79 -1.35 7.73
CA GLU A 79 16.38 -1.11 8.02
C GLU A 79 16.12 0.38 8.26
N LYS A 80 15.05 0.88 7.66
CA LYS A 80 14.52 2.23 7.89
C LYS A 80 13.11 2.09 8.43
N THR A 81 12.84 2.76 9.55
CA THR A 81 11.52 2.75 10.18
C THR A 81 10.83 4.09 10.01
N TYR A 82 9.58 4.06 9.57
CA TYR A 82 8.71 5.21 9.40
C TYR A 82 7.48 5.06 10.32
N PRO A 83 7.31 5.93 11.33
CA PRO A 83 6.19 5.83 12.26
C PRO A 83 4.92 6.39 11.62
N LEU A 84 4.18 5.55 10.90
CA LEU A 84 3.05 5.97 10.06
C LEU A 84 1.96 6.66 10.88
N LEU A 85 1.51 6.05 11.98
CA LEU A 85 0.41 6.56 12.80
C LEU A 85 0.78 7.76 13.67
N GLN A 86 2.08 8.00 13.92
CA GLN A 86 2.51 9.22 14.62
C GLN A 86 2.39 10.44 13.70
N LYS A 87 2.59 10.24 12.40
CA LYS A 87 2.60 11.29 11.39
C LYS A 87 1.26 11.46 10.66
N MET A 88 0.40 10.44 10.72
CA MET A 88 -0.86 10.42 9.97
C MET A 88 -2.00 9.75 10.73
N SER A 89 -3.19 10.31 10.56
CA SER A 89 -4.45 9.66 10.94
C SER A 89 -4.96 8.87 9.74
N ILE A 90 -5.45 7.65 10.00
CA ILE A 90 -6.04 6.77 9.00
C ILE A 90 -7.51 6.57 9.35
N GLU A 91 -8.37 7.13 8.53
CA GLU A 91 -9.82 6.99 8.66
C GLU A 91 -10.33 6.01 7.62
N LYS A 92 -11.16 5.06 8.04
CA LYS A 92 -11.79 4.07 7.16
C LYS A 92 -13.28 4.21 7.28
N ASN A 93 -14.01 4.10 6.17
CA ASN A 93 -15.46 4.17 6.20
C ASN A 93 -16.14 2.94 6.84
N HIS A 94 -15.38 1.90 7.18
CA HIS A 94 -15.89 0.69 7.83
C HIS A 94 -14.84 0.05 8.77
N LYS A 95 -15.28 -0.58 9.88
CA LYS A 95 -14.39 -1.24 10.86
C LYS A 95 -13.66 -2.46 10.28
N LYS A 96 -14.41 -3.34 9.61
CA LYS A 96 -13.88 -4.57 8.97
C LYS A 96 -13.30 -4.24 7.59
N TRP A 97 -12.00 -4.47 7.39
CA TRP A 97 -11.28 -4.18 6.14
C TRP A 97 -11.91 -4.81 4.90
N LYS A 98 -12.43 -6.04 4.99
CA LYS A 98 -13.13 -6.70 3.88
C LYS A 98 -14.35 -5.95 3.32
N LYS A 99 -14.88 -4.96 4.06
CA LYS A 99 -16.03 -4.11 3.72
C LYS A 99 -15.65 -2.63 3.52
N VAL A 100 -14.37 -2.28 3.70
CA VAL A 100 -13.92 -0.89 3.48
C VAL A 100 -13.99 -0.59 1.99
N THR A 101 -14.58 0.55 1.65
CA THR A 101 -14.63 1.06 0.27
C THR A 101 -13.96 2.42 0.13
N SER A 102 -13.57 3.06 1.23
CA SER A 102 -12.83 4.31 1.20
C SER A 102 -11.91 4.43 2.42
N VAL A 103 -10.69 4.91 2.19
CA VAL A 103 -9.67 5.16 3.22
C VAL A 103 -9.10 6.55 3.02
N THR A 104 -9.08 7.33 4.09
CA THR A 104 -8.51 8.67 4.11
C THR A 104 -7.26 8.69 4.99
N PHE A 105 -6.15 9.15 4.43
CA PHE A 105 -4.92 9.42 5.15
C PHE A 105 -4.80 10.93 5.35
N LYS A 106 -4.77 11.40 6.59
CA LYS A 106 -4.63 12.83 6.93
C LYS A 106 -3.32 13.04 7.66
N ASN A 107 -2.60 14.09 7.32
CA ASN A 107 -1.41 14.47 8.10
C ASN A 107 -1.82 15.01 9.48
N THR A 108 -1.18 14.53 10.54
CA THR A 108 -1.44 15.00 11.92
C THR A 108 -0.60 16.22 12.29
N GLU A 109 0.48 16.50 11.53
CA GLU A 109 1.34 17.66 11.77
C GLU A 109 0.68 18.94 11.22
N LYS A 110 0.22 19.81 12.12
CA LYS A 110 -0.56 21.03 11.80
C LYS A 110 0.20 22.12 11.03
N ASP A 111 1.54 22.07 10.99
CA ASP A 111 2.38 23.22 10.58
C ASP A 111 3.30 22.98 9.36
N LYS A 112 3.19 21.84 8.66
CA LYS A 112 3.98 21.61 7.43
C LYS A 112 3.13 21.79 6.17
N LYS A 113 3.69 22.47 5.16
CA LYS A 113 3.24 22.51 3.75
C LYS A 113 3.30 21.12 3.08
N GLY A 114 2.76 20.10 3.74
CA GLY A 114 2.73 18.71 3.28
C GLY A 114 1.35 18.29 2.82
N LEU A 115 1.25 17.05 2.31
CA LEU A 115 0.02 16.38 1.89
C LEU A 115 -1.09 16.56 2.96
N LYS A 116 -2.14 17.34 2.66
CA LYS A 116 -3.21 17.60 3.64
C LYS A 116 -4.05 16.35 3.90
N SER A 117 -4.50 15.73 2.82
CA SER A 117 -5.34 14.55 2.83
C SER A 117 -5.14 13.76 1.55
N LEU A 118 -5.19 12.44 1.65
CA LEU A 118 -5.17 11.52 0.52
C LEU A 118 -6.29 10.52 0.70
N ILE A 119 -7.21 10.48 -0.26
CA ILE A 119 -8.39 9.62 -0.23
C ILE A 119 -8.23 8.56 -1.29
N PHE A 120 -8.42 7.31 -0.88
CA PHE A 120 -8.43 6.16 -1.75
C PHE A 120 -9.81 5.51 -1.75
N ASP A 121 -10.28 5.15 -2.92
CA ASP A 121 -11.44 4.30 -3.12
C ASP A 121 -10.99 2.84 -3.30
N ILE A 122 -11.73 1.93 -2.67
CA ILE A 122 -11.48 0.49 -2.72
C ILE A 122 -12.71 -0.19 -3.29
N GLN A 123 -12.54 -0.87 -4.42
CA GLN A 123 -13.60 -1.57 -5.12
C GLN A 123 -13.36 -3.07 -5.17
N LYS A 124 -14.44 -3.85 -5.04
CA LYS A 124 -14.40 -5.29 -5.24
C LYS A 124 -14.44 -5.60 -6.73
N SER A 125 -13.29 -5.99 -7.28
CA SER A 125 -13.14 -6.46 -8.67
C SER A 125 -13.25 -7.99 -8.81
N GLY A 126 -13.09 -8.73 -7.71
CA GLY A 126 -13.21 -10.20 -7.70
C GLY A 126 -13.34 -10.81 -6.31
N LYS A 127 -13.42 -12.15 -6.22
CA LYS A 127 -13.47 -12.86 -4.92
C LYS A 127 -12.23 -12.54 -4.08
N SER A 128 -11.07 -12.68 -4.70
CA SER A 128 -9.75 -12.45 -4.10
C SER A 128 -9.01 -11.29 -4.76
N GLN A 129 -9.76 -10.25 -5.17
CA GLN A 129 -9.22 -9.08 -5.87
C GLN A 129 -9.88 -7.80 -5.38
N ARG A 130 -9.07 -6.76 -5.17
CA ARG A 130 -9.53 -5.40 -4.88
C ARG A 130 -8.77 -4.39 -5.73
N THR A 131 -9.49 -3.43 -6.28
CA THR A 131 -8.90 -2.29 -6.99
C THR A 131 -8.86 -1.10 -6.05
N ILE A 132 -7.73 -0.40 -6.02
CA ILE A 132 -7.45 0.78 -5.22
C ILE A 132 -7.16 1.93 -6.18
N THR A 133 -7.94 3.00 -6.08
CA THR A 133 -7.78 4.22 -6.88
C THR A 133 -7.69 5.42 -5.95
N VAL A 134 -6.96 6.44 -6.36
CA VAL A 134 -6.96 7.72 -5.65
C VAL A 134 -8.14 8.55 -6.13
N ASP A 135 -8.90 9.10 -5.19
CA ASP A 135 -9.94 10.08 -5.48
C ASP A 135 -9.24 11.42 -5.76
N SER A 136 -9.01 11.70 -7.04
CA SER A 136 -8.31 12.89 -7.51
C SER A 136 -9.06 14.19 -7.19
N ASP A 137 -10.39 14.14 -7.15
CA ASP A 137 -11.23 15.31 -6.89
C ASP A 137 -11.09 15.75 -5.42
N LYS A 138 -10.91 14.79 -4.52
CA LYS A 138 -10.72 15.05 -3.08
C LYS A 138 -9.26 15.07 -2.62
N SER A 139 -8.33 14.67 -3.49
CA SER A 139 -6.89 14.60 -3.21
C SER A 139 -6.12 15.58 -4.09
N THR A 140 -6.49 16.86 -4.07
CA THR A 140 -5.98 17.90 -4.99
C THR A 140 -4.47 18.16 -4.91
N ASP A 141 -3.82 17.70 -3.84
CA ASP A 141 -2.39 17.94 -3.59
C ASP A 141 -1.47 16.82 -4.16
N VAL A 142 -2.04 15.81 -4.84
CA VAL A 142 -1.29 14.74 -5.52
C VAL A 142 -1.63 14.70 -7.00
N GLY A 143 -0.60 14.48 -7.83
CA GLY A 143 -0.77 14.21 -9.25
C GLY A 143 -1.47 12.88 -9.52
N ALA A 144 -1.67 12.55 -10.80
CA ALA A 144 -2.25 11.27 -11.20
C ALA A 144 -1.47 10.10 -10.61
N LEU A 145 -2.16 9.23 -9.88
CA LEU A 145 -1.59 8.01 -9.31
C LEU A 145 -2.13 6.80 -10.06
N PRO A 146 -1.31 5.74 -10.25
CA PRO A 146 -1.72 4.56 -10.97
C PRO A 146 -2.91 3.88 -10.31
N THR A 147 -3.79 3.29 -11.12
CA THR A 147 -4.77 2.34 -10.61
C THR A 147 -4.05 1.07 -10.20
N MET A 148 -4.38 0.56 -9.01
CA MET A 148 -3.72 -0.61 -8.46
C MET A 148 -4.71 -1.73 -8.19
N THR A 149 -4.36 -2.95 -8.55
CA THR A 149 -5.17 -4.14 -8.25
C THR A 149 -4.39 -5.06 -7.32
N VAL A 150 -4.91 -5.26 -6.12
CA VAL A 150 -4.41 -6.23 -5.14
C VAL A 150 -5.09 -7.57 -5.40
N ILE A 151 -4.32 -8.62 -5.61
CA ILE A 151 -4.79 -9.96 -6.00
C ILE A 151 -4.15 -11.00 -5.08
N TRP A 152 -4.95 -11.89 -4.50
CA TRP A 152 -4.48 -12.99 -3.67
C TRP A 152 -5.20 -14.31 -4.01
N GLU A 153 -4.74 -15.42 -3.43
CA GLU A 153 -5.38 -16.75 -3.53
C GLU A 153 -5.79 -17.27 -2.15
#